data_AF-A0A3D0JHK7-F1
#
_entry.id   AF-A0A3D0JHK7-F1
#
_cell.length_a   1.000
_cell.length_b   1.000
_cell.length_c   1.000
_cell.angle_alpha   90.00
_cell.angle_beta   90.00
_cell.angle_gamma   90.00
#
_symmetry.space_group_name_H-M   'P 1'
#
loop_
_entity.id
_entity.type
_entity.pdbx_description
1 polymer ?
#
loop_
_entity_poly.entity_id
_entity_poly.type
_entity_poly.pdbx_seq_one_letter_code
_entity_poly.pdbx_strand_id
1 'polypeptide(L)'
;ETAKDPLTAYELKDRVNHLSNESFNISTIYRVLDFWIELGLIHKIDSSNTFIVCNDEHRNHVHVLQRCTQCQSVKESCEISSLIKIPDSESFHVDIHQVIEIQGQCGECLIKL
;
A
#
# COMPACT_ATOMS: atom_id res chain seq x y z
N GLU A 1 -11.45 -5.70 -6.58
CA GLU A 1 -12.15 -5.29 -5.33
C GLU A 1 -11.33 -4.20 -4.64
N THR A 2 -11.96 -3.28 -3.90
CA THR A 2 -11.29 -2.17 -3.23
C THR A 2 -10.78 -2.63 -1.86
N ALA A 3 -9.46 -2.59 -1.62
CA ALA A 3 -8.92 -2.71 -0.27
C ALA A 3 -9.29 -1.43 0.49
N LYS A 4 -10.34 -1.50 1.31
CA LYS A 4 -11.13 -0.30 1.64
C LYS A 4 -10.42 0.72 2.53
N ASP A 5 -9.52 0.30 3.43
CA ASP A 5 -8.86 1.24 4.34
C ASP A 5 -7.42 0.82 4.60
N PRO A 6 -6.42 1.64 4.22
CA PRO A 6 -5.04 1.36 4.59
C PRO A 6 -4.86 1.55 6.10
N LEU A 7 -4.09 0.67 6.75
CA LEU A 7 -3.95 0.65 8.21
C LEU A 7 -2.56 1.07 8.62
N THR A 8 -2.45 1.78 9.74
CA THR A 8 -1.16 2.05 10.38
C THR A 8 -0.60 0.79 11.03
N ALA A 9 0.73 0.74 11.23
CA ALA A 9 1.36 -0.35 11.99
C ALA A 9 0.83 -0.47 13.43
N TYR A 10 0.40 0.64 14.04
CA TYR A 10 -0.18 0.64 15.39
C TYR A 10 -1.59 0.05 15.41
N GLU A 11 -2.45 0.40 14.47
CA GLU A 11 -3.76 -0.23 14.34
C GLU A 11 -3.64 -1.73 14.07
N LEU A 12 -2.68 -2.14 13.24
CA LEU A 12 -2.38 -3.55 13.01
C LEU A 12 -1.91 -4.24 14.30
N LYS A 13 -0.99 -3.64 15.05
CA LYS A 13 -0.56 -4.15 16.36
C LYS A 13 -1.74 -4.38 17.30
N ASP A 14 -2.61 -3.39 17.43
CA ASP A 14 -3.75 -3.46 18.34
C ASP A 14 -4.75 -4.53 17.90
N ARG A 15 -5.02 -4.64 16.59
CA ARG A 15 -5.88 -5.70 16.03
C ARG A 15 -5.29 -7.09 16.26
N VAL A 16 -4.00 -7.30 15.98
CA VAL A 16 -3.35 -8.60 16.16
C VAL A 16 -3.30 -9.00 17.63
N ASN A 17 -2.97 -8.08 18.53
CA ASN A 17 -2.97 -8.35 19.97
C ASN A 17 -4.38 -8.64 20.51
N HIS A 18 -5.44 -8.06 19.94
CA HIS A 18 -6.81 -8.38 20.31
C HIS A 18 -7.23 -9.78 19.82
N LEU A 19 -6.68 -10.25 18.70
CA LEU A 19 -7.03 -11.55 18.10
C LEU A 19 -6.16 -12.71 18.60
N SER A 20 -5.08 -12.43 19.32
CA SER A 20 -4.14 -13.43 19.82
C SER A 20 -4.06 -13.42 21.34
N ASN A 21 -3.58 -14.52 21.94
CA ASN A 21 -3.25 -14.56 23.37
C ASN A 21 -1.85 -14.00 23.66
N GLU A 22 -1.17 -13.43 22.65
CA GLU A 22 0.16 -12.86 22.75
C GLU A 22 0.12 -11.34 22.63
N SER A 23 1.14 -10.68 23.19
CA SER A 23 1.32 -9.24 23.07
C SER A 23 2.55 -8.95 22.22
N PHE A 24 2.31 -8.60 20.96
CA PHE A 24 3.36 -8.17 20.04
C PHE A 24 3.70 -6.71 20.26
N ASN A 25 4.99 -6.41 20.29
CA ASN A 25 5.50 -5.04 20.28
C ASN A 25 5.52 -4.48 18.86
N ILE A 26 5.63 -3.15 18.74
CA ILE A 26 5.60 -2.46 17.45
C ILE A 26 6.76 -2.88 16.52
N SER A 27 7.94 -3.19 17.06
CA SER A 27 9.10 -3.63 16.27
C SER A 27 8.86 -4.99 15.62
N THR A 28 8.16 -5.91 16.28
CA THR A 28 7.75 -7.18 15.68
C THR A 28 6.79 -6.95 14.51
N ILE A 29 5.83 -6.02 14.66
CA ILE A 29 4.89 -5.69 13.58
C ILE A 29 5.61 -5.15 12.36
N TYR A 30 6.53 -4.20 12.52
CA TYR A 30 7.33 -3.69 11.39
C TYR A 30 8.15 -4.79 10.71
N ARG A 31 8.79 -5.69 11.47
CA ARG A 31 9.54 -6.81 10.88
C ARG A 31 8.68 -7.75 10.03
N VAL A 32 7.43 -7.99 10.43
CA VAL A 32 6.49 -8.82 9.66
C VAL A 32 6.00 -8.05 8.42
N LEU A 33 5.75 -6.74 8.56
CA LEU A 33 5.37 -5.90 7.44
C LEU A 33 6.48 -5.83 6.38
N ASP A 34 7.73 -5.62 6.80
CA ASP A 34 8.89 -5.61 5.90
C ASP A 34 8.99 -6.93 5.12
N PHE A 35 8.81 -8.06 5.79
CA PHE A 35 8.77 -9.37 5.14
C PHE A 35 7.66 -9.50 4.09
N TRP A 36 6.45 -9.00 4.36
CA TRP A 36 5.36 -9.02 3.37
C TRP A 36 5.54 -8.02 2.24
N ILE A 37 6.22 -6.90 2.48
CA ILE A 37 6.62 -5.93 1.44
C ILE A 37 7.65 -6.57 0.51
N GLU A 38 8.66 -7.26 1.05
CA GLU A 38 9.68 -7.97 0.26
C GLU A 38 9.07 -9.08 -0.62
N LEU A 39 7.97 -9.69 -0.18
CA LEU A 39 7.20 -10.66 -0.98
C LEU A 39 6.24 -9.99 -1.98
N GLY A 40 6.08 -8.66 -1.94
CA GLY A 40 5.14 -7.91 -2.75
C GLY A 40 3.67 -8.08 -2.34
N LEU A 41 3.38 -8.73 -1.21
CA LEU A 41 2.02 -9.05 -0.75
C LEU A 41 1.28 -7.85 -0.15
N ILE A 42 2.02 -6.86 0.33
CA ILE A 42 1.48 -5.59 0.81
C ILE A 42 2.28 -4.42 0.26
N HIS A 43 1.65 -3.25 0.21
CA HIS A 43 2.30 -1.99 -0.11
C HIS A 43 2.27 -1.06 1.08
N LYS A 44 3.38 -0.36 1.29
CA LYS A 44 3.45 0.79 2.18
C LYS A 44 3.06 2.06 1.42
N ILE A 45 2.24 2.89 2.05
CA ILE A 45 1.85 4.21 1.55
C ILE A 45 2.63 5.24 2.35
N ASP A 46 3.74 5.71 1.80
CA ASP A 46 4.68 6.56 2.55
C ASP A 46 4.08 7.88 3.03
N SER A 47 3.18 8.49 2.25
CA SER A 47 2.56 9.77 2.61
C SER A 47 1.69 9.72 3.88
N SER A 48 1.18 8.54 4.23
CA SER A 48 0.31 8.33 5.40
C SER A 48 0.89 7.34 6.40
N ASN A 49 2.04 6.73 6.09
CA ASN A 49 2.67 5.66 6.86
C ASN A 49 1.68 4.52 7.20
N THR A 50 0.91 4.12 6.19
CA THR A 50 -0.08 3.03 6.26
C THR A 50 0.27 1.90 5.31
N PHE A 51 -0.42 0.77 5.45
CA PHE A 51 -0.18 -0.46 4.71
C PHE A 51 -1.48 -0.99 4.11
N ILE A 52 -1.39 -1.54 2.90
CA ILE A 52 -2.53 -2.09 2.16
C ILE A 52 -2.13 -3.41 1.50
N VAL A 53 -3.08 -4.34 1.36
CA VAL A 53 -2.85 -5.60 0.64
C VAL A 53 -2.73 -5.32 -0.86
N CYS A 54 -1.76 -5.95 -1.51
CA CYS A 54 -1.60 -5.94 -2.96
C CYS A 54 -2.73 -6.74 -3.62
N ASN A 55 -3.39 -6.16 -4.62
CA ASN A 55 -4.44 -6.81 -5.40
C ASN A 55 -3.98 -7.19 -6.83
N ASP A 56 -2.70 -7.04 -7.13
CA ASP A 56 -2.09 -7.44 -8.40
C ASP A 56 -1.38 -8.80 -8.28
N GLU A 57 -1.25 -9.53 -9.39
CA GLU A 57 -0.56 -10.82 -9.45
C GLU A 57 0.98 -10.70 -9.38
N HIS A 58 1.49 -9.64 -8.75
CA HIS A 58 2.92 -9.31 -8.62
C HIS A 58 3.71 -9.29 -9.94
N ARG A 59 3.03 -9.11 -11.08
CA ARG A 59 3.67 -9.12 -12.41
C ARG A 59 4.30 -7.78 -12.78
N ASN A 60 3.89 -6.70 -12.12
CA ASN A 60 4.34 -5.35 -12.41
C ASN A 60 5.37 -4.89 -11.37
N HIS A 61 6.45 -4.24 -11.83
CA HIS A 61 7.48 -3.68 -10.95
C HIS A 61 7.04 -2.38 -10.23
N VAL A 62 5.93 -1.78 -10.69
CA VAL A 62 5.40 -0.51 -10.21
C VAL A 62 3.93 -0.67 -9.87
N HIS A 63 3.55 -0.18 -8.70
CA HIS A 63 2.19 -0.18 -8.20
C HIS A 63 1.68 1.26 -8.14
N VAL A 64 0.53 1.54 -8.75
CA VAL A 64 -0.09 2.85 -8.71
C VAL A 64 -1.23 2.86 -7.71
N LEU A 65 -1.13 3.71 -6.69
CA LEU A 65 -2.14 3.88 -5.65
C LEU A 65 -2.86 5.21 -5.81
N GLN A 66 -4.17 5.18 -6.01
CA GLN A 66 -5.03 6.35 -6.05
C GLN A 66 -5.59 6.59 -4.64
N ARG A 67 -5.16 7.67 -3.99
CA ARG A 67 -5.61 8.04 -2.63
C ARG A 67 -6.60 9.19 -2.66
N CYS A 68 -7.74 9.00 -2.00
CA CYS A 68 -8.70 10.06 -1.79
C CYS A 68 -8.24 10.99 -0.66
N THR A 69 -8.08 12.28 -0.94
CA THR A 69 -7.66 13.28 0.06
C THR A 69 -8.75 13.62 1.08
N GLN A 70 -10.01 13.24 0.82
CA GLN A 70 -11.14 13.52 1.71
C GLN A 70 -11.44 12.37 2.67
N CYS A 71 -11.60 11.14 2.17
CA CYS A 71 -11.93 9.97 3.01
C CYS A 71 -10.73 9.04 3.26
N GLN A 72 -9.56 9.33 2.70
CA GLN A 72 -8.34 8.51 2.82
C GLN A 72 -8.43 7.09 2.23
N SER A 73 -9.53 6.74 1.56
CA SER A 73 -9.61 5.48 0.81
C SER A 73 -8.53 5.40 -0.27
N VAL A 74 -8.04 4.19 -0.50
CA VAL A 74 -6.98 3.92 -1.47
C VAL A 74 -7.43 2.83 -2.43
N LYS A 75 -7.14 3.03 -3.70
CA LYS A 75 -7.38 2.05 -4.76
C LYS A 75 -6.08 1.80 -5.52
N GLU A 76 -5.67 0.55 -5.59
CA GLU A 76 -4.62 0.12 -6.51
C GLU A 76 -5.13 0.08 -7.95
N SER A 77 -4.34 0.56 -8.91
CA SER A 77 -4.70 0.68 -10.31
C SER A 77 -3.73 -0.10 -11.21
N CYS A 78 -3.99 -1.40 -11.40
CA CYS A 78 -3.21 -2.26 -12.29
C CYS A 78 -3.19 -1.77 -13.74
N GLU A 79 -4.26 -1.12 -14.20
CA GLU A 79 -4.34 -0.52 -15.54
C GLU A 79 -3.26 0.54 -15.72
N ILE A 80 -3.14 1.49 -14.78
CA ILE A 80 -2.11 2.54 -14.87
C ILE A 80 -0.72 1.94 -14.66
N SER A 81 -0.57 1.01 -13.70
CA SER A 81 0.69 0.29 -13.48
C SER A 81 1.22 -0.33 -14.77
N SER A 82 0.37 -0.99 -15.56
CA SER A 82 0.76 -1.65 -16.80
C SER A 82 1.26 -0.70 -17.91
N LEU A 83 0.92 0.60 -17.80
CA LEU A 83 1.36 1.63 -18.74
C LEU A 83 2.71 2.23 -18.37
N ILE A 84 3.16 2.05 -17.12
CA ILE A 84 4.42 2.61 -16.63
C ILE A 84 5.53 1.60 -16.89
N LYS A 85 6.51 2.04 -17.69
CA LYS A 85 7.78 1.33 -17.84
C LYS A 85 8.85 2.18 -17.19
N ILE A 86 9.48 1.63 -16.17
CA ILE A 86 10.69 2.24 -15.61
C ILE A 86 11.88 1.65 -16.40
N PRO A 87 12.60 2.47 -17.18
CA PRO A 87 13.76 1.99 -17.90
C PRO A 87 14.90 1.70 -16.92
N ASP A 88 15.54 0.56 -17.08
CA ASP A 88 16.83 0.31 -16.45
C ASP A 88 17.87 1.28 -17.01
N SER A 89 18.61 1.94 -16.13
CA SER A 89 19.70 2.83 -16.51
C SER A 89 20.95 2.50 -15.72
N GLU A 90 22.13 2.68 -16.33
CA GLU A 90 23.41 2.46 -15.64
C GLU A 90 23.65 3.46 -14.51
N SER A 91 22.97 4.62 -14.53
CA SER A 91 23.10 5.68 -13.53
C SER A 91 22.06 5.63 -12.41
N PHE A 92 21.01 4.82 -12.55
CA PHE A 92 19.90 4.76 -11.61
C PHE A 92 19.28 3.37 -11.61
N HIS A 93 19.49 2.66 -10.49
CA HIS A 93 18.89 1.36 -10.22
C HIS A 93 17.61 1.56 -9.42
N VAL A 94 16.56 0.88 -9.84
CA VAL A 94 15.22 1.01 -9.25
C VAL A 94 14.98 -0.21 -8.38
N ASP A 95 14.61 0.02 -7.12
CA ASP A 95 14.27 -1.09 -6.24
C ASP A 95 12.97 -1.77 -6.70
N ILE A 96 12.80 -3.04 -6.36
CA ILE A 96 11.56 -3.77 -6.62
C ILE A 96 10.38 -3.17 -5.83
N HIS A 97 9.16 -3.38 -6.32
CA HIS A 97 7.91 -2.96 -5.65
C HIS A 97 7.76 -1.45 -5.47
N GLN A 98 8.16 -0.64 -6.47
CA GLN A 98 7.96 0.80 -6.42
C GLN A 98 6.48 1.16 -6.33
N VAL A 99 6.17 2.19 -5.55
CA VAL A 99 4.81 2.71 -5.39
C VAL A 99 4.73 4.13 -5.91
N ILE A 100 3.78 4.41 -6.79
CA ILE A 100 3.42 5.76 -7.23
C ILE A 100 2.08 6.13 -6.61
N GLU A 101 2.05 7.19 -5.81
CA GLU A 101 0.82 7.72 -5.23
C GLU A 101 0.24 8.84 -6.08
N ILE A 102 -1.04 8.71 -6.43
CA ILE A 102 -1.83 9.75 -7.09
C ILE A 102 -2.90 10.23 -6.10
N GLN A 103 -2.91 11.53 -5.82
CA GLN A 103 -3.87 12.15 -4.92
C GLN A 103 -5.06 12.72 -5.69
N GLY A 104 -6.27 12.51 -5.17
CA GLY A 104 -7.50 13.03 -5.79
C GLY A 104 -8.74 12.86 -4.90
N GLN A 105 -9.92 12.89 -5.48
CA GLN A 105 -11.18 12.58 -4.80
C GLN A 105 -11.80 11.32 -5.40
N CYS A 106 -12.26 10.39 -4.56
CA CYS A 106 -12.97 9.21 -5.03
C CYS A 106 -14.40 9.58 -5.48
N GLY A 107 -15.02 8.72 -6.29
CA GLY A 107 -16.38 8.94 -6.80
C GLY A 107 -17.40 9.14 -5.68
N GLU A 108 -17.28 8.43 -4.55
CA GLU A 108 -18.16 8.61 -3.40
C GLU A 108 -18.04 10.01 -2.78
N CYS A 109 -16.83 10.56 -2.72
CA CYS A 109 -16.59 11.89 -2.18
C CYS A 109 -17.05 13.00 -3.14
N LEU A 110 -16.92 12.79 -4.46
CA LEU A 110 -17.40 13.73 -5.47
C LEU A 110 -18.93 13.84 -5.52
N ILE A 111 -19.65 12.75 -5.23
CA ILE A 111 -21.14 12.74 -5.26
C ILE A 111 -21.73 13.22 -3.93
N LYS A 112 -20.95 13.27 -2.84
CA LYS A 112 -21.35 13.82 -1.54
C LYS A 112 -21.28 15.37 -1.47
N LEU A 113 -21.15 16.03 -2.62
CA LEU A 113 -21.20 17.49 -2.77
C LEU A 113 -22.63 18.03 -2.70
#